data_AF-A0A7L5DWA0-F1
#
_entry.id   AF-A0A7L5DWA0-F1
#
_cell.length_a   1.000
_cell.length_b   1.000
_cell.length_c   1.000
_cell.angle_alpha   90.00
_cell.angle_beta   90.00
_cell.angle_gamma   90.00
#
_symmetry.space_group_name_H-M   'P 1'
#
loop_
_entity.id
_entity.type
_entity.pdbx_description
1 polymer ?
#
loop_
_entity_poly.entity_id
_entity_poly.type
_entity_poly.pdbx_seq_one_letter_code
_entity_poly.pdbx_strand_id
1 'polypeptide(L)'
;MTFLSLFHSKARAERDRQEASRIHRYEFGLREVARWTQARAAYVKDGAELTQQFEQQIARHGQQWGYDGEGMKILRSNLAAYQNRTEELIQEADHRLSYYRNIVLMKGRM
;
A
#
# COMPACT_ATOMS: atom_id res chain seq x y z
N MET A 1 -3.31 -52.39 19.27
CA MET A 1 -3.29 -51.10 18.54
C MET A 1 -4.72 -50.76 18.14
N THR A 2 -5.41 -49.97 18.96
CA THR A 2 -6.86 -49.70 18.83
C THR A 2 -7.11 -48.61 17.79
N PHE A 3 -7.96 -48.85 16.80
CA PHE A 3 -8.30 -47.91 15.71
C PHE A 3 -8.66 -46.49 16.18
N LEU A 4 -9.22 -46.35 17.39
CA LEU A 4 -9.58 -45.06 18.02
C LEU A 4 -8.41 -44.09 18.21
N SER A 5 -7.17 -44.56 18.43
CA SER A 5 -6.00 -43.69 18.64
C SER A 5 -5.52 -43.04 17.34
N LEU A 6 -5.70 -43.72 16.19
CA LEU A 6 -5.38 -43.22 14.85
C LEU A 6 -6.35 -42.12 14.39
N PHE A 7 -7.62 -42.19 14.78
CA PHE A 7 -8.57 -41.12 14.49
C PHE A 7 -8.30 -39.87 15.33
N HIS A 8 -7.94 -40.03 16.61
CA HIS A 8 -7.55 -38.90 17.47
C HIS A 8 -6.25 -38.24 17.01
N SER A 9 -5.25 -39.01 16.56
CA SER A 9 -4.00 -38.44 16.05
C SER A 9 -4.19 -37.70 14.72
N LYS A 10 -5.03 -38.20 13.81
CA LYS A 10 -5.37 -37.50 12.56
C LYS A 10 -6.16 -36.21 12.81
N ALA A 11 -7.16 -36.25 13.70
CA ALA A 11 -7.95 -35.07 14.04
C ALA A 11 -7.14 -33.99 14.79
N ARG A 12 -6.09 -34.37 15.53
CA ARG A 12 -5.13 -33.44 16.13
C ARG A 12 -4.19 -32.86 15.07
N ALA A 13 -3.59 -33.71 14.23
CA ALA A 13 -2.70 -33.26 13.16
C ALA A 13 -3.39 -32.29 12.17
N GLU A 14 -4.66 -32.52 11.86
CA GLU A 14 -5.43 -31.62 10.99
C GLU A 14 -5.71 -30.27 11.67
N ARG A 15 -6.02 -30.28 12.97
CA ARG A 15 -6.14 -29.04 13.76
C ARG A 15 -4.83 -28.27 13.82
N ASP A 16 -3.71 -28.95 14.04
CA ASP A 16 -2.38 -28.33 14.10
C ASP A 16 -1.99 -27.71 12.74
N ARG A 17 -2.33 -28.34 11.61
CA ARG A 17 -2.13 -27.76 10.27
C ARG A 17 -3.00 -26.55 10.02
N GLN A 18 -4.26 -26.58 10.45
CA GLN A 18 -5.17 -25.44 10.32
C GLN A 18 -4.68 -24.26 11.16
N GLU A 19 -4.18 -24.54 12.36
CA GLU A 19 -3.60 -23.55 13.27
C GLU A 19 -2.30 -22.96 12.70
N ALA A 20 -1.38 -23.79 12.20
CA ALA A 20 -0.17 -23.32 11.53
C ALA A 20 -0.49 -22.44 10.30
N SER A 21 -1.46 -22.85 9.48
CA SER A 21 -1.93 -22.08 8.32
C SER A 21 -2.63 -20.78 8.74
N ARG A 22 -3.19 -20.71 9.95
CA ARG A 22 -3.82 -19.51 10.52
C ARG A 22 -2.76 -18.54 10.98
N ILE A 23 -1.79 -19.01 11.76
CA ILE A 23 -0.64 -18.22 12.24
C ILE A 23 0.14 -17.63 11.05
N HIS A 24 0.45 -18.46 10.05
CA HIS A 24 1.17 -18.01 8.85
C HIS A 24 0.45 -16.87 8.12
N ARG A 25 -0.87 -16.97 7.94
CA ARG A 25 -1.69 -15.92 7.32
C ARG A 25 -1.71 -14.63 8.13
N TYR A 26 -1.75 -14.75 9.46
CA TYR A 26 -1.70 -13.60 10.36
C TYR A 26 -0.35 -12.88 10.30
N GLU A 27 0.76 -13.62 10.43
CA GLU A 27 2.12 -13.08 10.33
C GLU A 27 2.40 -12.47 8.96
N PHE A 28 1.89 -13.08 7.89
CA PHE A 28 1.95 -12.52 6.55
C PHE A 28 1.17 -11.20 6.46
N GLY A 29 -0.06 -11.16 6.99
CA GLY A 29 -0.88 -9.94 7.04
C GLY A 29 -0.19 -8.80 7.79
N LEU A 30 0.43 -9.08 8.95
CA LEU A 30 1.19 -8.06 9.71
C LEU A 30 2.36 -7.49 8.90
N ARG A 31 3.13 -8.35 8.23
CA ARG A 31 4.26 -7.92 7.38
C ARG A 31 3.79 -7.04 6.22
N GLU A 32 2.70 -7.42 5.57
CA GLU A 32 2.14 -6.63 4.47
C GLU A 32 1.54 -5.31 4.96
N VAL A 33 0.88 -5.26 6.13
CA VAL A 33 0.42 -3.99 6.72
C VAL A 33 1.59 -3.04 6.96
N ALA A 34 2.70 -3.52 7.53
CA ALA A 34 3.89 -2.71 7.76
C ALA A 34 4.45 -2.18 6.42
N ARG A 35 4.61 -3.07 5.44
CA ARG A 35 5.11 -2.73 4.10
C ARG A 35 4.26 -1.67 3.41
N TRP A 36 2.94 -1.85 3.36
CA TRP A 36 2.05 -0.91 2.68
C TRP A 36 1.88 0.40 3.43
N THR A 37 2.05 0.40 4.76
CA THR A 37 2.09 1.64 5.55
C THR A 37 3.32 2.48 5.16
N GLN A 38 4.48 1.83 5.03
CA GLN A 38 5.70 2.49 4.58
C GLN A 38 5.60 2.98 3.13
N ALA A 39 5.06 2.16 2.23
CA ALA A 39 4.86 2.53 0.83
C ALA A 39 3.95 3.76 0.69
N ARG A 40 2.82 3.78 1.41
CA ARG A 40 1.92 4.94 1.44
C ARG A 40 2.63 6.21 1.89
N ALA A 41 3.41 6.12 2.97
CA ALA A 41 4.16 7.27 3.48
C ALA A 41 5.19 7.78 2.46
N ALA A 42 5.85 6.88 1.73
CA ALA A 42 6.77 7.24 0.65
C ALA A 42 6.05 7.95 -0.49
N TYR A 43 4.92 7.41 -1.00
CA TYR A 43 4.16 8.04 -2.08
C TYR A 43 3.68 9.45 -1.74
N VAL A 44 3.21 9.65 -0.51
CA VAL A 44 2.80 10.99 -0.03
C VAL A 44 3.99 11.94 -0.02
N LYS A 45 5.14 11.50 0.48
CA LYS A 45 6.34 12.32 0.57
C LYS A 45 6.89 12.67 -0.83
N ASP A 46 7.11 11.67 -1.67
CA ASP A 46 7.63 11.83 -3.02
C ASP A 46 6.71 12.73 -3.85
N GLY A 47 5.39 12.55 -3.69
CA GLY A 47 4.37 13.39 -4.29
C GLY A 47 4.49 14.87 -3.93
N ALA A 48 4.69 15.16 -2.64
CA ALA A 48 4.87 16.52 -2.13
C ALA A 48 6.17 17.16 -2.63
N GLU A 49 7.28 16.42 -2.58
CA GLU A 49 8.59 16.91 -3.05
C GLU A 49 8.58 17.24 -4.54
N LEU A 50 8.00 16.36 -5.37
CA LEU A 50 7.90 16.59 -6.81
C LEU A 50 6.92 17.71 -7.16
N THR A 51 5.81 17.83 -6.44
CA THR A 51 4.90 18.98 -6.59
C THR A 51 5.65 20.28 -6.36
N GLN A 52 6.44 20.35 -5.28
CA GLN A 52 7.25 21.53 -4.96
C GLN A 52 8.28 21.84 -6.06
N GLN A 53 8.95 20.82 -6.62
CA GLN A 53 9.89 21.01 -7.72
C GLN A 53 9.21 21.56 -8.98
N PHE A 54 8.04 21.03 -9.34
CA PHE A 54 7.28 21.52 -10.49
C PHE A 54 6.79 22.95 -10.27
N GLU A 55 6.30 23.29 -9.08
CA GLU A 55 5.91 24.67 -8.74
C GLU A 55 7.08 25.65 -8.86
N GLN A 56 8.27 25.26 -8.41
CA GLN A 56 9.48 26.07 -8.59
C GLN A 56 9.84 26.23 -10.07
N GLN A 57 9.72 25.19 -10.89
CA GLN A 57 9.96 25.27 -12.33
C GLN A 57 8.95 26.18 -13.03
N ILE A 58 7.67 26.06 -12.68
CA ILE A 58 6.58 26.92 -13.16
C ILE A 58 6.88 28.38 -12.82
N ALA A 59 7.27 28.68 -11.58
CA ALA A 59 7.62 30.03 -11.18
C ALA A 59 8.82 30.60 -11.96
N ARG A 60 9.91 29.81 -12.09
CA ARG A 60 11.10 30.21 -12.85
C ARG A 60 10.78 30.45 -14.33
N HIS A 61 10.04 29.54 -14.95
CA HIS A 61 9.65 29.66 -16.36
C HIS A 61 8.72 30.86 -16.58
N GLY A 62 7.79 31.11 -15.66
CA GLY A 62 6.86 32.23 -15.75
C GLY A 62 7.55 33.59 -15.59
N GLN A 63 8.54 33.67 -14.70
CA GLN A 63 9.37 34.87 -14.55
C GLN A 63 10.25 35.15 -15.79
N GLN A 64 10.76 34.12 -16.45
CA GLN A 64 11.69 34.27 -17.57
C GLN A 64 10.98 34.51 -18.91
N TRP A 65 9.82 33.89 -19.14
CA TRP A 65 9.17 33.85 -20.45
C TRP A 65 7.69 34.25 -20.44
N GLY A 66 7.15 34.63 -19.28
CA GLY A 66 5.72 34.90 -19.10
C GLY A 66 4.89 33.64 -18.79
N TYR A 67 3.73 33.84 -18.17
CA TYR A 67 2.86 32.75 -17.69
C TYR A 67 1.90 32.18 -18.75
N ASP A 68 1.87 32.79 -19.94
CA ASP A 68 0.82 32.52 -20.94
C ASP A 68 1.33 31.68 -22.12
N GLY A 69 2.59 31.25 -22.07
CA GLY A 69 3.24 30.46 -23.13
C GLY A 69 2.87 28.98 -23.12
N GLU A 70 3.03 28.33 -24.29
CA GLU A 70 2.78 26.89 -24.46
C GLU A 70 3.60 26.02 -23.50
N GLY A 71 4.84 26.41 -23.21
CA GLY A 71 5.68 25.73 -22.20
C GLY A 71 5.06 25.72 -20.80
N MET A 72 4.31 26.77 -20.44
CA MET A 72 3.62 26.84 -19.14
C MET A 72 2.44 25.86 -19.08
N LYS A 73 1.70 25.71 -20.18
CA LYS A 73 0.62 24.72 -20.28
C LYS A 73 1.17 23.30 -20.16
N ILE A 74 2.26 22.99 -20.85
CA ILE A 74 2.92 21.68 -20.78
C ILE A 74 3.37 21.37 -19.34
N LEU A 75 4.03 22.32 -18.67
CA LEU A 75 4.47 22.14 -17.27
C LEU A 75 3.30 21.88 -16.32
N ARG A 76 2.20 22.63 -16.45
CA ARG A 76 0.99 22.44 -15.62
C ARG A 76 0.30 21.11 -15.91
N SER A 77 0.21 20.70 -17.17
CA SER A 77 -0.36 19.40 -17.55
C SER A 77 0.47 18.23 -17.00
N ASN A 78 1.80 18.33 -17.05
CA ASN A 78 2.69 17.33 -16.49
C ASN A 78 2.56 17.24 -14.96
N LEU A 79 2.46 18.38 -14.27
CA LEU A 79 2.20 18.42 -12.83
C LEU A 79 0.87 17.73 -12.49
N ALA A 80 -0.20 18.04 -13.22
CA ALA A 80 -1.51 17.43 -13.00
C ALA A 80 -1.50 15.91 -13.25
N ALA A 81 -0.87 15.46 -14.34
CA ALA A 81 -0.73 14.03 -14.64
C ALA A 81 0.04 13.29 -13.53
N TYR A 82 1.09 13.92 -13.00
CA TYR A 82 1.86 13.37 -11.90
C TYR A 82 1.05 13.32 -10.59
N GLN A 83 0.34 14.38 -10.24
CA GLN A 83 -0.53 14.42 -9.06
C GLN A 83 -1.59 13.32 -9.10
N ASN A 84 -2.25 13.14 -10.25
CA ASN A 84 -3.22 12.06 -10.47
C ASN A 84 -2.57 10.69 -10.25
N ARG A 85 -1.37 10.47 -10.79
CA ARG A 85 -0.66 9.20 -10.64
C ARG A 85 -0.29 8.90 -9.20
N THR A 86 0.17 9.92 -8.46
CA THR A 86 0.48 9.76 -7.04
C THR A 86 -0.76 9.45 -6.22
N GLU A 87 -1.89 10.08 -6.53
CA GLU A 87 -3.17 9.80 -5.88
C GLU A 87 -3.62 8.35 -6.11
N GLU A 88 -3.51 7.83 -7.34
CA GLU A 88 -3.79 6.42 -7.64
C GLU A 88 -2.93 5.46 -6.80
N LEU A 89 -1.64 5.74 -6.63
CA LEU A 89 -0.73 4.92 -5.82
C LEU A 89 -1.09 4.94 -4.33
N ILE A 90 -1.49 6.11 -3.81
CA ILE A 90 -1.97 6.24 -2.43
C ILE A 90 -3.26 5.45 -2.24
N GLN A 91 -4.21 5.55 -3.17
CA GLN A 91 -5.47 4.80 -3.13
C GLN A 91 -5.23 3.28 -3.19
N GLU A 92 -4.29 2.82 -4.04
CA GLU A 92 -3.91 1.41 -4.08
C GLU A 92 -3.33 0.96 -2.73
N ALA A 93 -2.42 1.74 -2.15
CA ALA A 93 -1.84 1.42 -0.85
C ALA A 93 -2.89 1.36 0.25
N ASP A 94 -3.85 2.29 0.27
CA ASP A 94 -4.96 2.31 1.21
C ASP A 94 -5.90 1.10 1.03
N HIS A 95 -6.20 0.72 -0.20
CA HIS A 95 -6.97 -0.49 -0.51
C HIS A 95 -6.25 -1.76 0.00
N ARG A 96 -4.95 -1.89 -0.25
CA ARG A 96 -4.12 -3.01 0.24
C ARG A 96 -4.07 -3.05 1.76
N LEU A 97 -3.90 -1.90 2.41
CA LEU A 97 -3.91 -1.80 3.86
C LEU A 97 -5.24 -2.27 4.45
N SER A 98 -6.37 -1.85 3.87
CA SER A 98 -7.69 -2.29 4.28
C SER A 98 -7.83 -3.82 4.18
N TYR A 99 -7.43 -4.40 3.04
CA TYR A 99 -7.45 -5.84 2.82
C TYR A 99 -6.64 -6.62 3.87
N TYR A 100 -5.38 -6.24 4.09
CA TYR A 100 -4.52 -6.95 5.03
C TYR A 100 -4.89 -6.71 6.49
N ARG A 101 -5.35 -5.50 6.85
CA ARG A 101 -5.92 -5.23 8.18
C ARG A 101 -7.13 -6.11 8.45
N ASN A 102 -7.99 -6.35 7.47
CA ASN A 102 -9.13 -7.26 7.64
C ASN A 102 -8.68 -8.70 7.89
N ILE A 103 -7.63 -9.19 7.22
CA ILE A 103 -7.04 -10.51 7.52
C ILE A 103 -6.56 -10.58 8.98
N VAL A 104 -5.86 -9.55 9.43
CA VAL A 104 -5.34 -9.45 10.81
C VAL A 104 -6.51 -9.39 11.82
N LEU A 105 -7.50 -8.53 11.60
CA LEU A 105 -8.65 -8.30 12.50
C LEU A 105 -9.61 -9.49 12.58
N MET A 106 -9.89 -10.17 11.45
CA MET A 106 -10.72 -11.38 11.44
C MET A 106 -10.10 -12.56 12.19
N LYS A 107 -8.78 -12.52 12.44
CA LYS A 107 -8.04 -13.59 13.10
C LYS A 107 -7.47 -13.20 14.46
N GLY A 108 -7.41 -11.91 14.78
CA GLY A 108 -6.97 -11.36 16.07
C GLY A 108 -8.02 -11.38 17.19
N ARG A 109 -9.24 -11.88 16.94
CA ARG A 109 -10.17 -12.27 18.01
C ARG A 109 -9.70 -13.60 18.61
N MET A 110 -8.65 -13.53 19.43
CA MET A 110 -8.26 -14.55 20.39
C MET A 110 -9.11 -14.42 21.65
#